data_AF-A0A0J7KK48-F1
#
_entry.id   AF-A0A0J7KK48-F1
#
_cell.length_a   1.000
_cell.length_b   1.000
_cell.length_c   1.000
_cell.angle_alpha   90.00
_cell.angle_beta   90.00
_cell.angle_gamma   90.00
#
_symmetry.space_group_name_H-M   'P 1'
#
loop_
_entity.id
_entity.type
_entity.pdbx_description
1 polymer ?
#
loop_
_entity_poly.entity_id
_entity_poly.type
_entity_poly.pdbx_seq_one_letter_code
_entity_poly.pdbx_strand_id
1 'polypeptide(L)' 'MDHDSYYYASSYQDEDEDFDDGESKNEMSGDALLISLVRDHPYLYNKELTDFKDSIKKQNAWVEIATVMGMT' A
#
# COMPACT_ATOMS: atom_id res chain seq x y z
N MET A 1 -30.25 34.34 -24.14
CA MET A 1 -30.58 32.91 -24.02
C MET A 1 -29.87 32.25 -25.17
N ASP A 2 -28.59 31.96 -24.97
CA ASP A 2 -27.72 31.31 -25.94
C ASP A 2 -27.67 29.85 -25.56
N HIS A 3 -28.37 29.05 -26.35
CA HIS A 3 -28.66 27.65 -26.10
C HIS A 3 -27.81 26.77 -27.02
N ASP A 4 -26.49 26.97 -27.01
CA ASP A 4 -25.55 26.23 -27.86
C ASP A 4 -24.24 25.91 -27.11
N SER A 5 -24.35 25.19 -26.00
CA SER A 5 -23.19 24.57 -25.34
C SER A 5 -23.50 23.14 -24.89
N TYR A 6 -24.18 22.38 -25.74
CA TYR A 6 -24.55 20.97 -25.48
C TYR A 6 -23.80 19.96 -26.34
N TYR A 7 -22.69 20.34 -26.98
CA TYR A 7 -22.00 19.45 -27.91
C TYR A 7 -20.49 19.65 -27.93
N TYR A 8 -19.84 19.50 -26.78
CA TYR A 8 -18.40 19.22 -26.75
C TYR A 8 -18.15 17.90 -26.04
N ALA A 9 -18.14 16.86 -26.88
CA ALA A 9 -17.30 15.69 -26.78
C ALA A 9 -17.45 14.84 -25.51
N SER A 10 -18.56 14.11 -25.51
CA SER A 10 -18.60 12.72 -25.08
C SER A 10 -17.54 11.92 -25.86
N SER A 11 -16.32 11.88 -25.34
CA SER A 11 -15.34 10.82 -25.61
C SER A 11 -14.47 10.62 -24.38
N TYR A 12 -15.12 10.31 -23.25
CA TYR A 12 -14.52 9.33 -22.34
C TYR A 12 -14.54 8.03 -23.14
N GLN A 13 -13.53 7.86 -23.99
CA GLN A 13 -13.19 6.54 -24.47
C GLN A 13 -12.82 5.79 -23.21
N ASP A 14 -13.64 4.79 -22.89
CA ASP A 14 -13.28 3.67 -22.04
C ASP A 14 -11.98 3.09 -22.62
N GLU A 15 -10.86 3.65 -22.18
CA GLU A 15 -9.58 2.98 -22.23
C GLU A 15 -9.69 1.97 -21.09
N ASP A 16 -10.18 0.78 -21.44
CA ASP A 16 -9.93 -0.45 -20.70
C ASP A 16 -8.40 -0.58 -20.57
N GLU A 17 -7.80 0.18 -19.65
CA GLU A 17 -6.54 -0.21 -19.04
C GLU A 17 -6.86 -1.50 -18.31
N ASP A 18 -6.67 -2.60 -19.04
CA ASP A 18 -6.45 -3.93 -18.53
C ASP A 18 -5.35 -3.80 -17.48
N PHE A 19 -5.78 -3.47 -16.26
CA PHE A 19 -4.99 -3.54 -15.07
C PHE A 19 -4.75 -5.03 -14.91
N ASP A 20 -3.70 -5.51 -15.58
CA ASP A 20 -3.09 -6.81 -15.36
C ASP A 20 -2.67 -6.82 -13.90
N ASP A 21 -3.65 -7.07 -13.04
CA ASP A 21 -3.49 -7.58 -11.69
C ASP A 21 -2.98 -9.00 -11.90
N GLY A 22 -1.71 -9.07 -12.28
CA GLY A 22 -0.94 -10.29 -12.30
C GLY A 22 -0.85 -10.75 -10.85
N GLU A 23 -1.89 -11.42 -10.36
CA GLU A 23 -1.88 -12.15 -9.10
C GLU A 23 -0.82 -13.23 -9.20
N SER A 24 0.40 -12.82 -8.87
CA SER A 24 1.50 -13.66 -8.49
C SER A 24 1.02 -14.43 -7.27
N LYS A 25 0.54 -15.65 -7.50
CA LYS A 25 0.02 -16.59 -6.47
C LYS A 25 1.06 -16.96 -5.40
N ASN A 26 2.27 -16.40 -5.48
CA ASN A 26 3.35 -16.54 -4.51
C ASN A 26 3.46 -15.32 -3.56
N GLU A 27 2.94 -14.14 -3.93
CA GLU A 27 3.02 -12.90 -3.13
C GLU A 27 1.99 -12.87 -1.99
N MET A 28 0.82 -13.50 -2.15
CA MET A 28 -0.22 -13.52 -1.11
C MET A 28 0.25 -14.09 0.24
N SER A 29 1.20 -15.03 0.24
CA SER A 29 1.74 -15.58 1.49
C SER A 29 2.78 -14.67 2.14
N GLY A 30 3.59 -13.98 1.33
CA GLY A 30 4.61 -13.05 1.80
C GLY A 30 3.97 -11.79 2.38
N ASP A 31 2.97 -11.26 1.69
CA ASP A 31 2.25 -10.06 2.10
C ASP A 31 1.43 -10.31 3.37
N ALA A 32 0.74 -11.46 3.47
CA ALA A 32 0.01 -11.81 4.69
C ALA A 32 0.93 -11.93 5.91
N LEU A 33 2.14 -12.47 5.74
CA LEU A 33 3.16 -12.52 6.79
C LEU A 33 3.65 -11.11 7.14
N LEU A 34 4.02 -10.31 6.15
CA LEU A 34 4.47 -8.93 6.35
C LEU A 34 3.42 -8.09 7.09
N ILE A 35 2.15 -8.17 6.67
CA ILE A 35 1.04 -7.46 7.29
C ILE A 35 0.88 -7.89 8.75
N SER A 36 0.98 -9.20 9.04
CA SER A 36 0.89 -9.72 10.40
C SER A 36 2.01 -9.17 11.28
N LEU A 37 3.25 -9.21 10.80
CA LEU A 37 4.41 -8.68 11.52
C LEU A 37 4.31 -7.17 11.77
N VAL A 38 3.85 -6.38 10.78
CA VAL A 38 3.65 -4.94 10.94
C VAL A 38 2.56 -4.64 11.97
N ARG A 39 1.50 -5.46 12.04
CA ARG A 39 0.43 -5.31 13.04
C ARG A 39 0.93 -5.54 14.47
N ASP A 40 1.91 -6.41 14.67
CA ASP A 40 2.54 -6.63 15.98
C ASP A 40 3.39 -5.42 16.44
N HIS A 41 3.69 -4.50 15.53
CA HIS A 41 4.52 -3.32 15.76
C HIS A 41 3.70 -2.03 15.54
N PRO A 42 2.70 -1.73 16.39
CA PRO A 42 1.74 -0.66 16.15
C PRO A 42 2.39 0.73 16.06
N TYR A 43 3.56 0.95 16.67
CA TYR A 43 4.32 2.20 16.59
C TYR A 43 4.90 2.47 15.19
N LEU A 44 4.85 1.51 14.26
CA LEU A 44 5.18 1.74 12.86
C LEU A 44 4.14 2.61 12.15
N TYR A 45 2.85 2.46 12.47
CA TYR A 45 1.74 3.12 11.76
C TYR A 45 0.82 3.96 12.66
N ASN A 46 0.73 3.65 13.94
CA ASN A 46 -0.11 4.36 14.90
C ASN A 46 0.61 5.62 15.40
N LYS A 47 0.13 6.79 14.94
CA LYS A 47 0.65 8.12 15.28
C LYS A 47 0.34 8.56 16.71
N GLU A 48 -0.58 7.88 17.39
CA GLU A 48 -0.97 8.18 18.77
C GLU A 48 0.01 7.61 19.80
N LEU A 49 0.86 6.66 19.40
CA LEU A 49 1.90 6.11 20.26
C LEU A 49 3.07 7.08 20.38
N THR A 50 3.54 7.28 21.60
CA THR A 50 4.72 8.12 21.91
C THR A 50 5.96 7.67 21.13
N ASP A 51 6.07 6.36 20.95
CA ASP A 51 7.17 5.70 20.24
C ASP A 51 7.10 5.85 18.72
N PHE A 52 6.01 6.40 18.16
CA PHE A 52 5.90 6.62 16.72
C PHE A 52 6.99 7.55 16.17
N LYS A 53 7.56 8.43 16.99
CA LYS A 53 8.66 9.30 16.57
C LYS A 53 10.05 8.70 16.83
N ASP A 54 10.12 7.51 17.42
CA ASP A 54 11.38 6.84 17.71
C ASP A 54 11.90 6.12 16.46
N SER A 55 12.76 6.80 15.71
CA SER A 55 13.39 6.26 14.50
C SER A 55 14.26 5.03 14.77
N ILE A 56 14.88 4.92 15.95
CA ILE A 56 15.72 3.76 16.29
C ILE A 56 14.82 2.54 16.52
N LYS A 57 13.74 2.71 17.28
CA LYS A 57 12.78 1.64 17.52
C LYS A 57 12.12 1.16 16.23
N LYS A 58 11.78 2.08 15.33
CA LYS A 58 11.26 1.75 13.99
C LYS A 58 12.27 1.00 13.13
N GLN A 59 13.53 1.41 13.14
CA GLN A 59 14.59 0.71 12.41
C GLN A 59 14.76 -0.72 12.93
N ASN A 60 14.81 -0.89 14.26
CA ASN A 60 14.95 -2.21 14.88
C ASN A 60 13.78 -3.13 14.50
N ALA A 61 12.55 -2.62 14.53
CA ALA A 61 11.37 -3.35 14.08
C ALA A 61 11.50 -3.83 12.62
N TRP A 62 11.89 -2.94 11.69
CA TRP A 62 12.05 -3.33 10.29
C TRP A 62 13.17 -4.36 10.08
N VAL A 63 14.26 -4.28 10.85
CA VAL A 63 15.33 -5.28 10.83
C VAL A 63 14.83 -6.64 11.32
N GLU A 64 14.03 -6.67 12.39
CA GLU A 64 13.41 -7.89 12.91
C GLU A 64 12.45 -8.50 11.88
N ILE A 65 11.58 -7.69 11.29
CA ILE A 65 10.65 -8.11 10.22
C ILE A 65 11.42 -8.70 9.03
N ALA A 66 12.46 -8.02 8.55
CA ALA A 66 13.29 -8.51 7.44
C ALA A 66 13.99 -9.84 7.77
N THR A 67 14.44 -10.01 9.02
CA THR A 67 15.04 -11.26 9.50
C THR A 67 14.04 -12.41 9.49
N VAL A 68 12.82 -12.17 9.99
CA VAL A 68 11.73 -13.16 9.97
C VAL A 68 11.33 -13.52 8.54
N MET A 69 11.35 -12.55 7.62
CA MET A 69 11.08 -12.77 6.19
C MET A 69 12.25 -13.40 5.43
N GLY A 70 13.41 -13.60 6.06
CA GLY A 70 14.60 -14.19 5.42
C GLY A 70 15.28 -13.27 4.39
N MET A 71 15.17 -11.95 4.56
CA MET A 71 15.71 -10.93 3.66
C MET A 71 17.10 -10.39 4.07
N THR A 72 17.87 -11.16 4.86
CA THR A 72 19.16 -10.76 5.48
C THR A 72 20.38 -11.13 4.65
#